data_AF-A0A259A0S6-F1
#
_entry.id   AF-A0A259A0S6-F1
#
_cell.length_a   1.000
_cell.length_b   1.000
_cell.length_c   1.000
_cell.angle_alpha   90.00
_cell.angle_beta   90.00
_cell.angle_gamma   90.00
#
_symmetry.space_group_name_H-M   'P 1'
#
loop_
_entity.id
_entity.type
_entity.pdbx_description
1 polymer ?
#
loop_
_entity_poly.entity_id
_entity_poly.type
_entity_poly.pdbx_seq_one_letter_code
_entity_poly.pdbx_strand_id
1 'polypeptide(L)'
;VLTVLLLLAAGVVGSILLLRRQSARALVVSGGLGVLAHACLVGGLLPHLEPLFLSRDIAQALDRAKLSPRSGAPGPVAVTGYSEPSLVFLLGTATELTDGENAARAIVQGRPAVVEAREDAVFREALAQAGLTPRPVAVIEGQNYSDGDDERLTIYRGEPQTEIEPDTQPLIEDRP
;
A
#
# COMPACT_ATOMS: atom_id res chain seq x y z
N VAL A 1 20.46 12.41 -17.33
CA VAL A 1 21.59 12.82 -18.20
C VAL A 1 22.66 11.74 -18.32
N LEU A 2 23.23 11.23 -17.21
CA LEU A 2 24.29 10.21 -17.23
C LEU A 2 23.92 8.94 -18.03
N THR A 3 22.73 8.38 -17.83
CA THR A 3 22.20 7.24 -18.59
C THR A 3 22.24 7.47 -20.10
N VAL A 4 21.81 8.65 -20.55
CA VAL A 4 21.77 9.02 -21.98
C VAL A 4 23.19 9.07 -22.55
N LEU A 5 24.15 9.65 -21.81
CA LEU A 5 25.55 9.69 -22.23
C LEU A 5 26.14 8.29 -22.36
N LEU A 6 25.86 7.38 -21.42
CA LEU A 6 26.33 6.00 -21.47
C LEU A 6 25.74 5.23 -22.66
N LEU A 7 24.45 5.41 -22.97
CA LEU A 7 23.81 4.80 -24.14
C LEU A 7 24.38 5.33 -25.46
N LEU A 8 24.57 6.66 -25.56
CA LEU A 8 25.19 7.27 -26.74
C LEU A 8 26.64 6.78 -26.91
N ALA A 9 27.41 6.71 -25.83
CA ALA A 9 28.77 6.17 -25.86
C ALA A 9 28.79 4.70 -26.29
N ALA A 10 27.88 3.87 -25.76
CA ALA A 10 27.76 2.46 -26.15
C ALA A 10 27.51 2.31 -27.67
N GLY A 11 26.59 3.12 -28.21
CA GLY A 11 26.28 3.14 -29.64
C GLY A 11 27.46 3.62 -30.48
N VAL A 12 28.00 4.80 -30.19
CA VAL A 12 29.09 5.41 -30.97
C VAL A 12 30.37 4.56 -30.94
N VAL A 13 30.81 4.13 -29.75
CA VAL A 13 32.03 3.31 -29.60
C VAL A 13 31.84 1.94 -30.23
N GLY A 14 30.67 1.30 -30.02
CA GLY A 14 30.33 0.03 -30.66
C GLY A 14 30.38 0.12 -32.18
N SER A 15 29.74 1.14 -32.77
CA SER A 15 29.73 1.37 -34.22
C SER A 15 31.14 1.61 -34.78
N ILE A 16 31.97 2.43 -34.13
CA ILE A 16 33.35 2.69 -34.56
C ILE A 16 34.18 1.39 -34.53
N LEU A 17 34.06 0.58 -33.48
CA LEU A 17 34.80 -0.69 -33.35
C LEU A 17 34.34 -1.74 -34.37
N LEU A 18 33.05 -1.79 -34.70
CA LEU A 18 32.52 -2.66 -35.75
C LEU A 18 33.03 -2.25 -37.14
N LEU A 19 33.04 -0.95 -37.46
CA LEU A 19 33.62 -0.44 -38.71
C LEU A 19 35.12 -0.77 -38.83
N ARG A 20 35.83 -0.83 -37.69
CA ARG A 20 37.23 -1.26 -37.61
C ARG A 20 37.42 -2.78 -37.58
N ARG A 21 36.35 -3.57 -37.79
CA ARG A 21 36.33 -5.04 -37.77
C ARG A 21 36.77 -5.66 -36.44
N GLN A 22 36.64 -4.94 -35.33
CA GLN A 22 36.96 -5.41 -33.98
C GLN A 22 35.69 -5.88 -33.25
N SER A 23 34.97 -6.86 -33.81
CA SER A 23 33.65 -7.29 -33.33
C SER A 23 33.63 -7.75 -31.88
N ALA A 24 34.61 -8.54 -31.45
CA ALA A 24 34.69 -9.00 -30.05
C ALA A 24 34.88 -7.83 -29.07
N ARG A 25 35.74 -6.86 -29.40
CA ARG A 25 35.93 -5.65 -28.57
C ARG A 25 34.70 -4.76 -28.59
N ALA A 26 34.04 -4.61 -29.75
CA ALA A 26 32.80 -3.86 -29.87
C ALA A 26 31.75 -4.41 -28.90
N LEU A 27 31.55 -5.74 -28.89
CA LEU A 27 30.60 -6.41 -28.00
C LEU A 27 30.93 -6.17 -26.51
N VAL A 28 32.18 -6.37 -26.11
CA VAL A 28 32.57 -6.22 -24.70
C VAL A 28 32.42 -4.78 -24.23
N VAL A 29 32.89 -3.81 -25.02
CA VAL A 29 32.88 -2.39 -24.63
C VAL A 29 31.48 -1.80 -24.68
N SER A 30 30.72 -2.00 -25.77
CA SER A 30 29.36 -1.48 -25.87
C SER A 30 28.41 -2.21 -24.91
N GLY A 31 28.60 -3.52 -24.71
CA GLY A 31 27.86 -4.31 -23.74
C GLY A 31 28.11 -3.82 -22.31
N GLY A 32 29.37 -3.60 -21.92
CA GLY A 32 29.71 -3.06 -20.61
C GLY A 32 29.10 -1.67 -20.36
N LEU A 33 29.19 -0.78 -21.35
CA LEU A 33 28.53 0.54 -21.29
C LEU A 33 27.01 0.44 -21.21
N GLY A 34 26.40 -0.51 -21.93
CA GLY A 34 24.97 -0.78 -21.88
C GLY A 34 24.52 -1.29 -20.52
N VAL A 35 25.26 -2.21 -19.91
CA VAL A 35 24.99 -2.70 -18.54
C VAL A 35 25.10 -1.56 -17.53
N LEU A 36 26.12 -0.71 -17.63
CA LEU A 36 26.27 0.47 -16.77
C LEU A 36 25.15 1.49 -16.97
N ALA A 37 24.74 1.74 -18.22
CA ALA A 37 23.62 2.61 -18.52
C ALA A 37 22.32 2.07 -17.90
N HIS A 38 22.08 0.77 -18.03
CA HIS A 38 20.92 0.11 -17.43
C HIS A 38 20.94 0.22 -15.90
N ALA A 39 22.09 -0.05 -15.26
CA ALA A 39 22.24 0.11 -13.81
C ALA A 39 21.97 1.56 -13.36
N CYS A 40 22.48 2.55 -14.08
CA CYS A 40 22.20 3.97 -13.80
C CYS A 40 20.73 4.32 -14.00
N LEU A 41 20.09 3.81 -15.06
CA LEU A 41 18.66 4.03 -15.31
C LEU A 41 17.82 3.45 -14.18
N VAL A 42 18.02 2.18 -13.86
CA VAL A 42 17.25 1.45 -12.85
C VAL A 42 17.49 2.07 -11.47
N GLY A 43 18.74 2.28 -11.07
CA GLY A 43 19.07 2.89 -9.79
C GLY A 43 18.62 4.34 -9.65
N GLY A 44 18.55 5.10 -10.75
CA GLY A 44 18.02 6.45 -10.76
C GLY A 44 16.50 6.52 -10.79
N LEU A 45 15.84 5.64 -11.53
CA LEU A 45 14.39 5.68 -11.73
C LEU A 45 13.61 5.00 -10.59
N LEU A 46 14.06 3.84 -10.10
CA LEU A 46 13.42 3.08 -9.03
C LEU A 46 12.99 3.92 -7.82
N PRO A 47 13.86 4.77 -7.21
CA PRO A 47 13.45 5.56 -6.05
C PRO A 47 12.37 6.60 -6.38
N HIS A 48 12.28 7.06 -7.63
CA HIS A 48 11.22 7.98 -8.04
C HIS A 48 9.89 7.28 -8.33
N LEU A 49 9.88 5.94 -8.39
CA LEU A 49 8.66 5.15 -8.46
C LEU A 49 8.09 4.86 -7.05
N GLU A 50 8.78 5.25 -5.98
CA GLU A 50 8.33 5.03 -4.60
C GLU A 50 6.91 5.59 -4.31
N PRO A 51 6.55 6.80 -4.79
CA PRO A 51 5.20 7.35 -4.62
C PRO A 51 4.07 6.57 -5.30
N LEU A 52 4.39 5.64 -6.21
CA LEU A 52 3.41 4.77 -6.88
C LEU A 52 3.06 3.54 -6.03
N PHE A 53 3.68 3.36 -4.87
CA PHE A 53 3.43 2.22 -4.00
C PHE A 53 2.48 2.55 -2.84
N LEU A 54 1.53 3.46 -3.06
CA LEU A 54 0.53 3.87 -2.06
C LEU A 54 -0.16 2.66 -1.38
N SER A 55 -0.59 1.68 -2.18
CA SER A 55 -1.16 0.42 -1.67
C SER A 55 -0.21 -0.41 -0.80
N ARG A 56 1.09 -0.42 -1.14
CA ARG A 56 2.13 -1.11 -0.35
C ARG A 56 2.32 -0.44 1.00
N ASP A 57 2.31 0.89 1.03
CA ASP A 57 2.50 1.66 2.25
C ASP A 57 1.29 1.53 3.17
N ILE A 58 0.06 1.53 2.61
CA ILE A 58 -1.16 1.21 3.36
C ILE A 58 -1.06 -0.17 3.99
N ALA A 59 -0.73 -1.20 3.20
CA ALA A 59 -0.63 -2.57 3.70
C ALA A 59 0.45 -2.72 4.80
N GLN A 60 1.59 -2.04 4.66
CA GLN A 60 2.65 -2.04 5.67
C GLN A 60 2.26 -1.27 6.93
N ALA A 61 1.58 -0.13 6.80
CA ALA A 61 1.12 0.65 7.95
C ALA A 61 0.07 -0.13 8.75
N LEU A 62 -0.85 -0.83 8.07
CA LEU A 62 -1.80 -1.74 8.72
C LEU A 62 -1.08 -2.86 9.49
N ASP A 63 -0.01 -3.45 8.94
CA ASP A 63 0.79 -4.47 9.65
C ASP A 63 1.51 -3.93 10.87
N ARG A 64 2.22 -2.80 10.69
CA ARG A 64 2.98 -2.16 11.78
C ARG A 64 2.07 -1.78 12.94
N ALA A 65 0.84 -1.39 12.63
CA ALA A 65 -0.19 -1.05 13.62
C ALA A 65 -0.93 -2.27 14.22
N LYS A 66 -0.64 -3.49 13.75
CA LYS A 66 -1.38 -4.72 14.05
C LYS A 66 -2.88 -4.59 13.76
N LEU A 67 -3.21 -3.93 12.66
CA LEU A 67 -4.57 -3.72 12.16
C LEU A 67 -4.86 -4.57 10.93
N SER A 68 -3.87 -5.21 10.32
CA SER A 68 -4.17 -6.12 9.22
C SER A 68 -4.79 -7.43 9.75
N PRO A 69 -5.76 -8.02 9.04
CA PRO A 69 -6.37 -9.30 9.41
C PRO A 69 -5.35 -10.44 9.54
N ARG A 70 -4.28 -10.41 8.72
CA ARG A 70 -3.11 -11.29 8.85
C ARG A 70 -2.35 -11.16 10.17
N SER A 71 -2.47 -10.02 10.87
CA SER A 71 -1.91 -9.79 12.20
C SER A 71 -2.88 -10.16 13.35
N GLY A 72 -4.05 -10.72 13.04
CA GLY A 72 -5.07 -11.10 14.02
C GLY A 72 -6.09 -9.99 14.34
N ALA A 73 -6.08 -8.87 13.62
CA ALA A 73 -7.11 -7.84 13.78
C ALA A 73 -8.46 -8.30 13.19
N PRO A 74 -9.61 -7.79 13.69
CA PRO A 74 -10.90 -8.03 13.07
C PRO A 74 -10.90 -7.57 11.61
N GLY A 75 -11.33 -8.44 10.70
CA GLY A 75 -11.45 -8.15 9.27
C GLY A 75 -12.88 -8.24 8.77
N PRO A 76 -13.13 -7.87 7.50
CA PRO A 76 -12.21 -7.27 6.54
C PRO A 76 -11.85 -5.80 6.85
N VAL A 77 -10.78 -5.27 6.26
CA VAL A 77 -10.45 -3.84 6.34
C VAL A 77 -11.41 -3.07 5.44
N ALA A 78 -12.16 -2.11 6.00
CA ALA A 78 -12.99 -1.22 5.19
C ALA A 78 -12.11 -0.19 4.49
N VAL A 79 -12.24 -0.03 3.18
CA VAL A 79 -11.48 0.94 2.39
C VAL A 79 -12.47 1.79 1.63
N THR A 80 -12.35 3.11 1.77
CA THR A 80 -13.26 4.06 1.13
C THR A 80 -12.50 5.14 0.38
N GLY A 81 -13.03 5.49 -0.80
CA GLY A 81 -12.39 6.44 -1.72
C GLY A 81 -11.10 5.93 -2.37
N TYR A 82 -10.73 4.66 -2.20
CA TYR A 82 -9.55 4.10 -2.85
C TYR A 82 -9.76 2.64 -3.24
N SER A 83 -9.92 2.40 -4.54
CA SER A 83 -10.33 1.11 -5.11
C SER A 83 -9.27 0.59 -6.09
N GLU A 84 -8.01 0.56 -5.65
CA GLU A 84 -6.93 0.02 -6.48
C GLU A 84 -6.87 -1.52 -6.44
N PRO A 85 -6.70 -2.20 -7.60
CA PRO A 85 -6.44 -3.63 -7.64
C PRO A 85 -5.23 -4.03 -6.79
N SER A 86 -4.17 -3.20 -6.81
CA SER A 86 -2.93 -3.43 -6.07
C SER A 86 -3.17 -3.56 -4.56
N LEU A 87 -4.07 -2.76 -3.97
CA LEU A 87 -4.43 -2.85 -2.56
C LEU A 87 -5.22 -4.13 -2.26
N VAL A 88 -6.19 -4.46 -3.10
CA VAL A 88 -6.99 -5.70 -2.98
C VAL A 88 -6.08 -6.93 -3.05
N PHE A 89 -5.05 -6.92 -3.91
CA PHE A 89 -4.07 -8.01 -3.96
C PHE A 89 -3.21 -8.11 -2.69
N LEU A 90 -2.81 -6.97 -2.12
CA LEU A 90 -1.95 -6.93 -0.92
C LEU A 90 -2.70 -7.33 0.36
N LEU A 91 -3.95 -6.93 0.48
CA LEU A 91 -4.82 -7.25 1.63
C LEU A 91 -5.58 -8.57 1.42
N GLY A 92 -5.73 -9.01 0.17
CA GLY A 92 -6.43 -10.24 -0.21
C GLY A 92 -7.93 -10.15 -0.01
N THR A 93 -8.55 -11.29 0.33
CA THR A 93 -9.99 -11.41 0.63
C THR A 93 -10.42 -10.63 1.88
N ALA A 94 -9.47 -10.09 2.64
CA ALA A 94 -9.73 -9.32 3.84
C ALA A 94 -9.84 -7.81 3.55
N THR A 95 -10.38 -7.45 2.38
CA THR A 95 -10.62 -6.08 1.91
C THR A 95 -12.11 -5.90 1.64
N GLU A 96 -12.69 -4.84 2.17
CA GLU A 96 -14.05 -4.41 1.84
C GLU A 96 -13.99 -3.01 1.24
N LEU A 97 -14.21 -2.91 -0.08
CA LEU A 97 -14.33 -1.62 -0.75
C LEU A 97 -15.73 -1.06 -0.50
N THR A 98 -15.82 0.14 0.08
CA THR A 98 -17.07 0.68 0.60
C THR A 98 -17.07 2.23 0.68
N ASP A 99 -18.15 2.83 1.18
CA ASP A 99 -18.29 4.29 1.37
C ASP A 99 -17.94 4.75 2.80
N GLY A 100 -17.89 6.08 3.03
CA GLY A 100 -17.60 6.65 4.35
C GLY A 100 -18.53 6.17 5.46
N GLU A 101 -19.82 5.97 5.18
CA GLU A 101 -20.79 5.52 6.19
C GLU A 101 -20.55 4.07 6.63
N ASN A 102 -20.29 3.18 5.67
CA ASN A 102 -19.97 1.78 5.95
C ASN A 102 -18.58 1.63 6.59
N ALA A 103 -17.62 2.51 6.26
CA ALA A 103 -16.35 2.57 6.97
C ALA A 103 -16.55 2.93 8.46
N ALA A 104 -17.46 3.83 8.79
CA ALA A 104 -17.81 4.14 10.18
C ALA A 104 -18.45 2.92 10.88
N ARG A 105 -19.33 2.18 10.19
CA ARG A 105 -19.90 0.92 10.71
C ARG A 105 -18.83 -0.15 10.97
N ALA A 106 -17.81 -0.25 10.12
CA ALA A 106 -16.68 -1.16 10.35
C ALA A 106 -15.93 -0.81 11.65
N ILE A 107 -15.71 0.48 11.94
CA ILE A 107 -15.09 0.93 13.18
C ILE A 107 -15.91 0.49 14.41
N VAL A 108 -17.24 0.63 14.36
CA VAL A 108 -18.15 0.15 15.43
C VAL A 108 -18.03 -1.36 15.65
N GLN A 109 -17.82 -2.12 14.58
CA GLN A 109 -17.60 -3.57 14.63
C GLN A 109 -16.18 -3.97 15.07
N GLY A 110 -15.34 -3.02 15.48
CA GLY A 110 -13.96 -3.28 15.88
C GLY A 110 -13.00 -3.53 14.72
N ARG A 111 -13.46 -3.38 13.48
CA ARG A 111 -12.66 -3.54 12.27
C ARG A 111 -11.99 -2.21 11.91
N PRO A 112 -10.76 -2.22 11.36
CA PRO A 112 -10.08 -1.01 10.90
C PRO A 112 -10.69 -0.46 9.61
N ALA A 113 -10.47 0.83 9.38
CA ALA A 113 -10.86 1.50 8.15
C ALA A 113 -9.70 2.31 7.56
N VAL A 114 -9.64 2.39 6.22
CA VAL A 114 -8.76 3.27 5.46
C VAL A 114 -9.67 4.23 4.71
N VAL A 115 -9.54 5.52 4.97
CA VAL A 115 -10.47 6.56 4.48
C VAL A 115 -9.69 7.60 3.69
N GLU A 116 -10.01 7.74 2.42
CA GLU A 116 -9.49 8.80 1.56
C GLU A 116 -10.09 10.16 1.97
N ALA A 117 -9.33 11.24 1.76
CA ALA A 117 -9.67 12.59 2.20
C ALA A 117 -11.05 13.07 1.70
N ARG A 118 -11.51 12.65 0.50
CA ARG A 118 -12.84 13.03 0.00
C ARG A 118 -14.00 12.40 0.79
N GLU A 119 -13.77 11.24 1.41
CA GLU A 119 -14.77 10.50 2.19
C GLU A 119 -14.69 10.83 3.70
N ASP A 120 -13.65 11.54 4.15
CA ASP A 120 -13.40 11.81 5.58
C ASP A 120 -14.54 12.58 6.26
N ALA A 121 -15.17 13.53 5.56
CA ALA A 121 -16.29 14.29 6.10
C ALA A 121 -17.50 13.40 6.40
N VAL A 122 -17.90 12.58 5.44
CA VAL A 122 -19.04 11.64 5.55
C VAL A 122 -18.75 10.59 6.62
N PHE A 123 -17.54 10.02 6.60
CA PHE A 123 -17.09 9.05 7.60
C PHE A 123 -17.16 9.61 9.03
N ARG A 124 -16.65 10.82 9.26
CA ARG A 124 -16.64 11.43 10.59
C ARG A 124 -18.03 11.79 11.07
N GLU A 125 -18.90 12.26 10.19
CA GLU A 125 -20.30 12.53 10.52
C GLU A 125 -21.02 11.24 10.95
N ALA A 126 -20.89 10.16 10.17
CA ALA A 126 -21.47 8.86 10.49
C ALA A 126 -20.93 8.31 11.82
N LEU A 127 -19.63 8.46 12.09
CA LEU A 127 -19.02 8.02 13.33
C LEU A 127 -19.49 8.83 14.55
N ALA A 128 -19.68 10.15 14.37
CA ALA A 128 -20.23 11.03 15.41
C ALA A 128 -21.69 10.69 15.74
N GLN A 129 -22.50 10.33 14.74
CA GLN A 129 -23.87 9.83 14.96
C GLN A 129 -23.89 8.53 15.77
N ALA A 130 -22.86 7.70 15.66
CA ALA A 130 -22.66 6.52 16.50
C ALA A 130 -22.07 6.83 17.89
N GLY A 131 -21.83 8.11 18.22
CA GLY A 131 -21.26 8.54 19.49
C GLY A 131 -19.77 8.22 19.66
N LEU A 132 -19.06 7.90 18.57
CA LEU A 132 -17.66 7.54 18.58
C LEU A 132 -16.78 8.67 18.02
N THR A 133 -15.52 8.69 18.45
CA THR A 133 -14.50 9.61 17.93
C THR A 133 -13.48 8.84 17.10
N PRO A 134 -13.07 9.33 15.91
CA PRO A 134 -12.08 8.63 15.09
C PRO A 134 -10.74 8.52 15.82
N ARG A 135 -10.10 7.35 15.74
CA ARG A 135 -8.75 7.11 16.26
C ARG A 135 -7.76 6.89 15.10
N PRO A 136 -7.21 7.96 14.52
CA PRO A 136 -6.26 7.86 13.41
C PRO A 136 -4.94 7.24 13.89
N VAL A 137 -4.32 6.44 13.03
CA VAL A 137 -3.08 5.71 13.32
C VAL A 137 -1.95 6.15 12.39
N ALA A 138 -2.27 6.35 11.11
CA ALA A 138 -1.32 6.83 10.12
C ALA A 138 -2.06 7.61 9.03
N VAL A 139 -1.36 8.56 8.42
CA VAL A 139 -1.78 9.23 7.19
C VAL A 139 -0.74 8.88 6.14
N ILE A 140 -1.21 8.50 4.95
CA ILE A 140 -0.35 8.10 3.83
C ILE A 140 -0.76 8.94 2.64
N GLU A 141 0.24 9.56 2.02
CA GLU A 141 0.09 10.42 0.86
C GLU A 141 0.91 9.81 -0.28
N GLY A 142 0.35 9.84 -1.49
CA GLY A 142 0.98 9.28 -2.68
C GLY A 142 0.14 9.54 -3.91
N GLN A 143 0.52 8.98 -5.05
CA GLN A 143 -0.26 9.12 -6.28
C GLN A 143 -0.95 7.79 -6.60
N ASN A 144 -2.21 7.89 -7.03
CA ASN A 144 -2.94 6.76 -7.58
C ASN A 144 -2.32 6.34 -8.91
N TYR A 145 -2.03 5.05 -9.07
CA TYR A 145 -1.34 4.56 -10.27
C TYR A 145 -2.21 4.65 -11.53
N SER A 146 -3.54 4.61 -11.38
CA SER A 146 -4.49 4.54 -12.49
C SER A 146 -4.71 5.88 -13.20
N ASP A 147 -4.80 6.98 -12.45
CA ASP A 147 -5.10 8.32 -12.98
C ASP A 147 -4.00 9.35 -12.70
N GLY A 148 -3.09 9.07 -11.76
CA GLY A 148 -1.98 9.96 -11.38
C GLY A 148 -2.39 11.04 -10.39
N ASP A 149 -3.59 10.97 -9.82
CA ASP A 149 -4.06 11.95 -8.86
C ASP A 149 -3.36 11.78 -7.51
N ASP A 150 -3.05 12.90 -6.86
CA ASP A 150 -2.53 12.91 -5.49
C ASP A 150 -3.65 12.47 -4.53
N GLU A 151 -3.38 11.42 -3.78
CA GLU A 151 -4.29 10.85 -2.79
C GLU A 151 -3.75 10.95 -1.38
N ARG A 152 -4.67 11.10 -0.43
CA ARG A 152 -4.38 11.17 1.00
C ARG A 152 -5.32 10.29 1.78
N LEU A 153 -4.79 9.20 2.33
CA LEU A 153 -5.57 8.21 3.07
C LEU A 153 -5.20 8.19 4.54
N THR A 154 -6.21 8.13 5.39
CA THR A 154 -6.05 8.00 6.85
C THR A 154 -6.47 6.60 7.28
N ILE A 155 -5.60 5.93 8.04
CA ILE A 155 -5.88 4.63 8.65
C ILE A 155 -6.45 4.85 10.04
N TYR A 156 -7.61 4.27 10.31
CA TYR A 156 -8.33 4.34 11.57
C TYR A 156 -8.41 2.97 12.24
N ARG A 157 -8.27 2.96 13.57
CA ARG A 157 -8.42 1.75 14.39
C ARG A 157 -9.90 1.51 14.72
N GLY A 158 -10.33 0.25 14.63
CA GLY A 158 -11.66 -0.16 15.09
C GLY A 158 -11.82 -0.08 16.61
N GLU A 159 -13.06 0.02 17.08
CA GLU A 159 -13.37 0.09 18.51
C GLU A 159 -12.95 -1.18 19.27
N PRO A 160 -12.34 -1.08 20.47
CA PRO A 160 -11.96 -2.27 21.22
C PRO A 160 -13.23 -3.06 21.51
N GLN A 161 -13.30 -4.30 21.01
CA GLN A 161 -14.40 -5.17 21.36
C GLN A 161 -14.14 -5.68 22.76
N THR A 162 -15.02 -5.35 23.71
CA THR A 162 -15.01 -6.01 25.02
C THR A 162 -15.20 -7.49 24.79
N GLU A 163 -14.21 -8.31 25.15
CA GLU A 163 -14.30 -9.76 25.11
C GLU A 163 -15.48 -10.19 25.99
N ILE A 164 -16.54 -10.72 25.37
CA ILE A 164 -17.61 -11.36 26.12
C ILE A 164 -17.03 -12.71 26.57
N GLU A 165 -16.48 -12.73 27.78
CA GLU A 165 -16.10 -13.96 28.47
C GLU A 165 -17.35 -14.86 28.53
N PRO A 166 -17.30 -16.10 28.00
CA PRO A 166 -18.45 -16.99 28.07
C PRO A 166 -18.75 -17.29 29.53
N ASP A 167 -19.95 -16.89 29.93
CA ASP A 167 -20.56 -17.04 31.24
C ASP A 167 -20.21 -18.40 31.84
N THR A 168 -19.28 -18.43 32.80
CA THR A 168 -18.99 -19.63 33.59
C THR A 168 -20.18 -19.84 34.51
N GLN A 169 -21.19 -20.54 34.03
CA GLN A 169 -22.27 -21.03 34.87
C GLN A 169 -21.68 -22.01 35.90
N PRO A 170 -21.77 -21.73 37.21
CA PRO A 170 -21.40 -22.72 38.21
C PRO A 170 -22.45 -23.84 38.18
N LEU A 171 -21.97 -25.05 37.91
CA LEU A 171 -22.74 -26.30 38.02
C LEU A 171 -23.22 -26.46 39.47
N ILE A 172 -24.46 -26.07 39.76
CA ILE A 172 -25.14 -26.47 40.99
C ILE A 172 -25.56 -27.93 40.80
N GLU A 173 -24.64 -28.84 41.13
CA GLU A 173 -24.93 -30.26 41.26
C GLU A 173 -25.54 -30.48 42.67
N ASP A 174 -26.86 -30.50 42.72
CA ASP A 174 -27.65 -30.89 43.88
C ASP A 174 -27.50 -32.41 44.08
N ARG A 175 -26.91 -32.84 45.20
CA ARG A 175 -26.79 -34.25 45.56
C ARG A 175 -27.99 -34.69 46.41
N PRO A 176 -28.65 -35.82 46.10
CA PRO A 176 -29.43 -36.57 47.08
C PRO A 176 -28.52 -37.37 48.04
#